data_AF-A0A4P9TFX0-F1
#
_entry.id   AF-A0A4P9TFX0-F1
#
_cell.length_a   1.000
_cell.length_b   1.000
_cell.length_c   1.000
_cell.angle_alpha   90.00
_cell.angle_beta   90.00
_cell.angle_gamma   90.00
#
_symmetry.space_group_name_H-M   'P 1'
#
loop_
_entity.id
_entity.type
_entity.pdbx_description
1 polymer ?
#
loop_
_entity_poly.entity_id
_entity_poly.type
_entity_poly.pdbx_seq_one_letter_code
_entity_poly.pdbx_strand_id
1 'polypeptide(L)'
;MSAAESPRYFEISISEHARKRWETRSPQPNADPRAAWGDAVPVHYPNLKPPATDARYHEETDLLLLAAADGTLTTCIPLKHRSRDEQQYIRSQVTDDSI
;
A
#
# COMPACT_ATOMS: atom_id res chain seq x y z
N MET A 1 -23.00 3.73 9.86
CA MET A 1 -22.28 4.02 8.61
C MET A 1 -21.21 2.96 8.49
N SER A 2 -21.33 2.04 7.54
CA SER A 2 -20.43 0.89 7.42
C SER A 2 -19.04 1.36 6.98
N ALA A 3 -18.00 1.00 7.73
CA ALA A 3 -16.63 1.08 7.23
C ALA A 3 -16.56 0.17 6.00
N ALA A 4 -16.18 0.72 4.84
CA ALA A 4 -15.90 -0.12 3.69
C ALA A 4 -14.76 -1.06 4.08
N GLU A 5 -15.03 -2.36 4.12
CA GLU A 5 -14.00 -3.37 4.36
C GLU A 5 -12.96 -3.25 3.23
N SER A 6 -11.70 -2.99 3.56
CA SER A 6 -10.65 -2.93 2.56
C SER A 6 -10.54 -4.28 1.82
N PRO A 7 -10.29 -4.30 0.50
CA PRO A 7 -10.24 -5.53 -0.29
C PRO A 7 -9.29 -6.57 0.31
N ARG A 8 -9.74 -7.83 0.38
CA ARG A 8 -8.91 -8.95 0.86
C ARG A 8 -7.84 -9.32 -0.19
N TYR A 9 -6.75 -9.94 0.27
CA TYR A 9 -5.54 -10.16 -0.54
C TYR A 9 -5.73 -11.05 -1.78
N PHE A 10 -6.71 -11.97 -1.77
CA PHE A 10 -7.02 -12.82 -2.93
C PHE A 10 -7.95 -12.14 -3.94
N GLU A 11 -8.45 -10.93 -3.64
CA GLU A 11 -9.43 -10.22 -4.46
C GLU A 11 -8.80 -9.06 -5.25
N ILE A 12 -7.52 -8.76 -5.04
CA ILE A 12 -6.86 -7.62 -5.68
C ILE A 12 -6.33 -7.94 -7.09
N SER A 13 -6.72 -7.10 -8.05
CA SER A 13 -6.13 -7.07 -9.38
C SER A 13 -4.89 -6.17 -9.39
N ILE A 14 -3.95 -6.37 -10.31
CA ILE A 14 -2.76 -5.50 -10.43
C ILE A 14 -2.80 -4.79 -11.77
N SER A 15 -2.87 -3.45 -11.73
CA SER A 15 -2.78 -2.65 -12.96
C SER A 15 -1.41 -2.81 -13.63
N GLU A 16 -1.35 -2.62 -14.95
CA GLU A 16 -0.07 -2.64 -15.68
C GLU A 16 0.93 -1.62 -15.12
N HIS A 17 0.44 -0.46 -14.70
CA HIS A 17 1.26 0.56 -14.06
C HIS A 17 1.86 0.06 -12.73
N ALA A 18 1.03 -0.52 -11.85
CA ALA A 18 1.50 -1.06 -10.57
C ALA A 18 2.54 -2.15 -10.77
N ARG A 19 2.34 -3.05 -11.75
CA ARG A 19 3.31 -4.11 -12.09
C ARG A 19 4.68 -3.52 -12.47
N LYS A 20 4.71 -2.57 -13.40
CA LYS A 20 5.95 -1.87 -13.81
C LYS A 20 6.62 -1.15 -12.64
N ARG A 21 5.82 -0.49 -11.79
CA ARG A 21 6.35 0.20 -10.60
C ARG A 21 6.93 -0.78 -9.59
N TRP A 22 6.29 -1.92 -9.37
CA TRP A 22 6.79 -2.96 -8.50
C TRP A 22 8.16 -3.46 -8.94
N GLU A 23 8.30 -3.86 -10.22
CA GLU A 23 9.56 -4.35 -10.78
C GLU A 23 10.73 -3.35 -10.61
N THR A 24 10.42 -2.05 -10.62
CA THR A 24 11.44 -1.00 -10.51
C THR A 24 11.70 -0.52 -9.08
N ARG A 25 10.68 -0.55 -8.21
CA ARG A 25 10.70 0.13 -6.90
C ARG A 25 10.74 -0.84 -5.72
N SER A 26 10.28 -2.06 -5.91
CA SER A 26 10.29 -3.06 -4.85
C SER A 26 11.72 -3.58 -4.63
N PRO A 27 12.15 -3.75 -3.37
CA PRO A 27 13.37 -4.52 -3.07
C PRO A 27 13.21 -6.01 -3.40
N GLN A 28 11.97 -6.47 -3.65
CA GLN A 28 11.64 -7.85 -4.02
C GLN A 28 10.87 -7.89 -5.36
N PRO A 29 11.52 -7.56 -6.49
CA PRO A 29 10.83 -7.40 -7.78
C PRO A 29 10.23 -8.71 -8.33
N ASN A 30 10.74 -9.86 -7.89
CA ASN A 30 10.24 -11.19 -8.30
C ASN A 30 9.11 -11.73 -7.40
N ALA A 31 8.80 -11.06 -6.28
CA ALA A 31 7.70 -11.44 -5.40
C ALA A 31 6.36 -10.93 -5.97
N ASP A 32 5.26 -11.64 -5.65
CA ASP A 32 3.91 -11.23 -6.10
C ASP A 32 3.43 -10.01 -5.28
N PRO A 33 3.12 -8.86 -5.92
CA PRO A 33 2.59 -7.69 -5.23
C PRO A 33 1.29 -7.95 -4.45
N ARG A 34 0.52 -9.00 -4.80
CA ARG A 34 -0.70 -9.36 -4.06
C ARG A 34 -0.40 -9.90 -2.67
N ALA A 35 0.67 -10.67 -2.52
CA ALA A 35 1.10 -11.16 -1.22
C ALA A 35 1.46 -9.97 -0.33
N ALA A 36 2.30 -9.06 -0.84
CA ALA A 36 2.65 -7.83 -0.13
C ALA A 36 1.44 -6.95 0.22
N TRP A 37 0.40 -6.90 -0.63
CA TRP A 37 -0.85 -6.21 -0.28
C TRP A 37 -1.57 -6.87 0.90
N GLY A 38 -1.58 -8.21 0.94
CA GLY A 38 -2.21 -8.97 2.01
C GLY A 38 -1.52 -8.82 3.35
N ASP A 39 -0.19 -8.79 3.33
CA ASP A 39 0.64 -8.64 4.54
C ASP A 39 0.75 -7.17 4.98
N ALA A 40 0.35 -6.22 4.13
CA ALA A 40 0.43 -4.80 4.43
C ALA A 40 -0.70 -4.32 5.35
N VAL A 41 -0.34 -3.40 6.24
CA VAL A 41 -1.23 -2.80 7.24
C VAL A 41 -1.96 -1.59 6.63
N PRO A 42 -3.29 -1.49 6.75
CA PRO A 42 -4.03 -0.29 6.34
C PRO A 42 -3.52 0.95 7.04
N VAL A 43 -3.27 2.03 6.29
CA VAL A 43 -2.82 3.31 6.83
C VAL A 43 -3.60 4.45 6.22
N HIS A 44 -3.82 5.48 7.02
CA HIS A 44 -4.23 6.78 6.52
C HIS A 44 -3.05 7.45 5.80
N TYR A 45 -3.26 7.78 4.52
CA TYR A 45 -2.29 8.49 3.70
C TYR A 45 -2.91 9.78 3.14
N PRO A 46 -2.59 10.97 3.70
CA PRO A 46 -3.25 12.24 3.35
C PRO A 46 -3.08 12.64 1.88
N ASN A 47 -2.01 12.19 1.22
CA ASN A 47 -1.67 12.52 -0.15
C ASN A 47 -2.19 11.48 -1.17
N LEU A 48 -3.16 10.67 -0.77
CA LEU A 48 -3.87 9.75 -1.64
C LEU A 48 -4.62 10.53 -2.73
N LYS A 49 -4.52 10.07 -3.99
CA LYS A 49 -5.14 10.71 -5.15
C LYS A 49 -5.93 9.68 -5.95
N PRO A 50 -7.07 10.09 -6.58
CA PRO A 50 -7.79 9.24 -7.51
C PRO A 50 -6.86 8.66 -8.60
N PRO A 51 -7.04 7.40 -9.01
CA PRO A 51 -8.16 6.52 -8.63
C PRO A 51 -7.95 5.77 -7.31
N ALA A 52 -6.83 5.95 -6.61
CA ALA A 52 -6.61 5.27 -5.34
C ALA A 52 -7.58 5.77 -4.26
N THR A 53 -8.15 4.83 -3.51
CA THR A 53 -9.04 5.04 -2.35
C THR A 53 -8.46 4.43 -1.08
N ASP A 54 -7.59 3.44 -1.22
CA ASP A 54 -7.02 2.68 -0.12
C ASP A 54 -5.48 2.77 -0.14
N ALA A 55 -4.89 2.92 1.03
CA ALA A 55 -3.45 2.86 1.23
C ALA A 55 -3.12 1.82 2.28
N ARG A 56 -2.12 0.98 1.99
CA ARG A 56 -1.52 0.06 2.95
C ARG A 56 -0.01 0.25 2.97
N TYR A 57 0.60 0.08 4.13
CA TYR A 57 2.04 0.11 4.31
C TYR A 57 2.57 -1.31 4.54
N HIS A 58 3.50 -1.74 3.69
CA HIS A 58 4.16 -3.03 3.79
C HIS A 58 5.54 -2.84 4.42
N GLU A 59 5.69 -3.22 5.69
CA GLU A 59 6.90 -2.97 6.48
C GLU A 59 8.13 -3.67 5.89
N GLU A 60 7.98 -4.92 5.43
CA GLU A 60 9.10 -5.72 4.92
C GLU A 60 9.75 -5.10 3.67
N THR A 61 8.96 -4.45 2.81
CA THR A 61 9.47 -3.80 1.60
C THR A 61 9.62 -2.28 1.72
N ASP A 62 9.23 -1.69 2.86
CA ASP A 62 9.15 -0.24 3.09
C ASP A 62 8.37 0.48 1.96
N LEU A 63 7.27 -0.14 1.49
CA LEU A 63 6.42 0.38 0.40
C LEU A 63 5.03 0.79 0.90
N LEU A 64 4.58 1.95 0.43
CA LEU A 64 3.17 2.33 0.37
C LEU A 64 2.53 1.69 -0.86
N LEU A 65 1.51 0.87 -0.66
CA LEU A 65 0.71 0.22 -1.69
C LEU A 65 -0.63 0.95 -1.81
N LEU A 66 -1.00 1.38 -3.02
CA LEU A 66 -2.24 2.15 -3.23
C LEU A 66 -3.20 1.38 -4.14
N ALA A 67 -4.43 1.18 -3.69
CA ALA A 67 -5.48 0.50 -4.46
C ALA A 67 -6.68 1.41 -4.72
N ALA A 68 -7.37 1.15 -5.82
CA ALA A 68 -8.65 1.75 -6.14
C ALA A 68 -9.80 0.97 -5.48
N ALA A 69 -10.98 1.59 -5.42
CA ALA A 69 -12.16 1.04 -4.75
C ALA A 69 -12.66 -0.28 -5.35
N ASP A 70 -12.31 -0.57 -6.60
CA ASP A 70 -12.61 -1.83 -7.28
C ASP A 70 -11.65 -2.96 -6.91
N GLY A 71 -10.72 -2.72 -5.96
CA GLY A 71 -9.71 -3.67 -5.58
C GLY A 71 -8.58 -3.77 -6.60
N THR A 72 -8.29 -2.75 -7.40
CA THR A 72 -7.12 -2.75 -8.30
C THR A 72 -5.94 -2.05 -7.63
N LEU A 73 -4.79 -2.74 -7.49
CA LEU A 73 -3.53 -2.11 -7.11
C LEU A 73 -3.09 -1.17 -8.23
N THR A 74 -3.02 0.12 -7.91
CA THR A 74 -2.77 1.20 -8.87
C THR A 74 -1.29 1.59 -8.91
N THR A 75 -0.60 1.56 -7.78
CA THR A 75 0.83 1.87 -7.70
C THR A 75 1.46 1.40 -6.39
N CYS A 76 2.80 1.40 -6.35
CA CYS A 76 3.59 1.29 -5.13
C CYS A 76 4.62 2.41 -5.04
N ILE A 77 4.85 2.92 -3.83
CA ILE A 77 5.72 4.07 -3.56
C ILE A 77 6.66 3.70 -2.41
N PRO A 78 7.99 3.69 -2.61
CA PRO A 78 8.93 3.60 -1.51
C PRO A 78 8.67 4.69 -0.48
N LEU A 79 8.55 4.31 0.79
CA LEU A 79 8.24 5.25 1.85
C LEU A 79 9.29 6.36 1.94
N LYS A 80 10.57 6.03 1.69
CA LYS A 80 11.67 6.99 1.54
C LYS A 80 11.47 8.09 0.48
N HIS A 81 10.53 7.93 -0.46
CA HIS A 81 10.16 8.96 -1.44
C HIS A 81 9.14 9.97 -0.90
N ARG A 82 8.67 9.81 0.34
CA ARG A 82 7.82 10.76 1.06
C ARG A 82 8.67 11.66 1.94
N SER A 83 8.13 12.80 2.36
CA SER A 83 8.80 13.67 3.34
C SER A 83 9.01 12.93 4.67
N ARG A 84 9.98 13.37 5.49
CA ARG A 84 10.26 12.71 6.78
C ARG A 84 9.04 12.69 7.70
N ASP A 85 8.27 13.75 7.71
CA ASP A 85 7.05 13.88 8.51
C ASP A 85 5.99 12.85 8.07
N GLU A 86 5.80 12.68 6.75
CA GLU A 86 4.93 11.63 6.23
C GLU A 86 5.44 10.23 6.58
N GLN A 87 6.75 9.98 6.46
CA GLN A 87 7.34 8.69 6.81
C GLN A 87 7.08 8.36 8.29
N GLN A 88 7.29 9.32 9.18
CA GLN A 88 7.03 9.17 10.61
C GLN A 88 5.54 8.94 10.88
N TYR A 89 4.66 9.73 10.26
CA TYR A 89 3.22 9.62 10.41
C TYR A 89 2.65 8.27 9.95
N ILE A 90 3.20 7.71 8.87
CA ILE A 90 2.80 6.38 8.38
C ILE A 90 3.28 5.30 9.34
N ARG A 91 4.56 5.36 9.75
CA ARG A 91 5.13 4.36 10.67
C ARG A 91 4.48 4.37 12.05
N SER A 92 4.04 5.53 12.55
CA SER A 92 3.36 5.62 13.85
C SER A 92 2.00 4.91 13.86
N GLN A 93 1.39 4.67 12.70
CA GLN A 93 0.10 3.96 12.61
C GLN A 93 0.24 2.45 12.72
N VAL A 94 1.41 1.90 12.40
CA VAL A 94 1.64 0.44 12.42
C VAL A 94 2.20 -0.04 13.76
N THR A 95 2.82 0.86 14.53
CA THR A 95 3.31 0.57 15.89
C THR A 95 2.23 0.44 16.95
N ASP A 96 0.96 0.67 16.62
CA ASP A 96 -0.17 0.72 17.58
C ASP A 96 -1.03 -0.56 17.60
N ASP A 97 -0.57 -1.67 17.01
CA ASP A 97 -1.20 -3.00 17.12
C ASP A 97 -0.73 -3.75 18.40
N SER A 98 -0.79 -3.09 19.55
CA SER A 98 -0.51 -3.72 20.85
C SER A 98 -1.49 -3.29 21.93
N ILE A 99 -2.76 -3.72 21.80
CA ILE A 99 -3.65 -4.06 22.94
C ILE A 99 -4.51 -5.27 22.59
#